data_AF-A0A1L8TXZ5-F1
#
_entry.id   AF-A0A1L8TXZ5-F1
#
_cell.length_a   1.000
_cell.length_b   1.000
_cell.length_c   1.000
_cell.angle_alpha   90.00
_cell.angle_beta   90.00
_cell.angle_gamma   90.00
#
_symmetry.space_group_name_H-M   'P 1'
#
loop_
_entity.id
_entity.type
_entity.pdbx_description
1 polymer ?
#
loop_
_entity_poly.entity_id
_entity_poly.type
_entity_poly.pdbx_seq_one_letter_code
_entity_poly.pdbx_strand_id
1 'polypeptide(L)' 'MATKKAALACSVCGSRNYSKSVSEGKKGDRLEINKFCKYCNQYTLHRETK' A
#
# COMPACT_ATOMS: atom_id res chain seq x y z
N MET A 1 -7.84 -14.74 13.91
CA MET A 1 -7.20 -13.44 13.63
C MET A 1 -7.53 -13.08 12.19
N ALA A 2 -8.36 -12.07 11.95
CA ALA A 2 -8.77 -11.70 10.60
C ALA A 2 -7.58 -11.05 9.86
N THR A 3 -7.18 -11.62 8.73
CA THR A 3 -6.22 -11.01 7.80
C THR A 3 -6.99 -10.10 6.86
N LYS A 4 -6.88 -8.79 7.06
CA LYS A 4 -7.46 -7.82 6.13
C LYS A 4 -6.58 -7.70 4.90
N LYS A 5 -7.14 -7.85 3.70
CA LYS A 5 -6.43 -7.51 2.47
C LYS A 5 -6.58 -6.02 2.25
N ALA A 6 -5.46 -5.29 2.31
CA ALA A 6 -5.42 -3.87 2.01
C ALA A 6 -4.69 -3.64 0.68
N ALA A 7 -5.23 -2.74 -0.14
CA ALA A 7 -4.59 -2.34 -1.40
C ALA A 7 -3.64 -1.17 -1.11
N LEU A 8 -2.47 -1.12 -1.72
CA LEU A 8 -1.54 0.01 -1.65
C LEU A 8 -1.70 0.84 -2.92
N ALA A 9 -2.09 2.10 -2.74
CA ALA A 9 -2.17 3.08 -3.81
C ALA A 9 -0.89 3.92 -3.83
N CYS A 10 -0.35 4.16 -5.03
CA CYS A 10 0.74 5.12 -5.19
C CYS A 10 0.27 6.55 -4.88
N SER A 11 1.08 7.31 -4.15
CA SER A 11 0.83 8.72 -3.84
C SER A 11 0.84 9.66 -5.04
N VAL A 12 1.48 9.27 -6.15
CA VAL A 12 1.63 10.10 -7.36
C VAL A 12 0.62 9.71 -8.43
N CYS A 13 0.59 8.43 -8.81
CA CYS A 13 -0.26 7.91 -9.89
C CYS A 13 -1.67 7.50 -9.40
N GLY A 14 -1.90 7.37 -8.09
CA GLY A 14 -3.15 6.83 -7.53
C GLY A 14 -3.39 5.35 -7.81
N SER A 15 -2.52 4.71 -8.60
CA SER A 15 -2.69 3.32 -9.02
C SER A 15 -2.55 2.35 -7.87
N ARG A 16 -3.52 1.44 -7.75
CA ARG A 16 -3.55 0.36 -6.77
C ARG A 16 -2.84 -0.88 -7.33
N ASN A 17 -1.52 -0.87 -7.27
CA ASN A 17 -0.69 -1.91 -7.91
C ASN A 17 -0.34 -3.08 -6.98
N TYR A 18 -0.53 -2.94 -5.67
CA TYR A 18 -0.13 -3.96 -4.71
C TYR A 18 -1.25 -4.23 -3.71
N SER A 19 -1.50 -5.51 -3.43
CA SER A 19 -2.37 -5.93 -2.33
C SER A 19 -1.54 -6.65 -1.27
N LYS A 20 -1.65 -6.25 -0.01
CA LYS A 20 -0.98 -6.89 1.12
C LYS A 20 -2.02 -7.39 2.11
N SER A 21 -1.77 -8.58 2.66
CA SER A 21 -2.48 -9.05 3.85
C SER A 21 -1.91 -8.33 5.05
N VAL A 22 -2.69 -7.44 5.64
CA VAL A 22 -2.34 -6.69 6.84
C VAL A 22 -2.92 -7.43 8.04
N SER A 23 -2.05 -7.75 8.98
CA SER A 23 -2.42 -8.37 10.24
C SER A 23 -2.99 -7.29 11.16
N GLU A 24 -4.24 -7.42 11.60
CA GLU A 24 -4.91 -6.48 12.53
C GLU A 24 -4.23 -6.36 13.92
N GLY A 25 -3.11 -7.07 14.15
CA GLY A 25 -2.33 -7.02 15.39
C GLY A 25 -1.50 -5.76 15.58
N LYS A 26 -1.19 -5.00 14.52
CA LYS A 26 -0.47 -3.72 14.61
C LYS A 26 -1.44 -2.56 14.36
N LYS A 27 -2.33 -2.33 15.32
CA LYS A 27 -3.25 -1.17 15.34
C LYS A 27 -2.43 0.13 15.44
N GLY A 28 -2.23 0.84 14.34
CA GLY A 28 -1.81 2.24 14.42
C GLY A 28 -1.11 2.78 13.18
N ASP A 29 -0.21 2.00 12.58
CA ASP A 29 0.63 2.51 11.50
C ASP A 29 -0.01 2.21 10.14
N ARG A 30 -0.41 3.28 9.43
CA ARG A 30 -0.72 3.20 8.00
C ARG A 30 0.50 2.61 7.30
N LEU A 31 0.33 1.50 6.59
CA LEU A 31 1.42 0.90 5.81
C LEU A 31 1.80 1.85 4.66
N GLU A 32 2.96 2.47 4.79
CA GLU A 32 3.61 3.28 3.77
C GLU A 32 4.85 2.55 3.28
N ILE A 33 4.90 2.22 1.98
CA ILE A 33 5.98 1.42 1.39
C ILE A 33 6.51 2.14 0.16
N ASN A 34 7.83 2.40 0.14
CA ASN A 34 8.49 2.87 -1.07
C ASN A 34 8.61 1.72 -2.07
N LYS A 35 7.88 1.85 -3.19
CA LYS A 35 7.81 0.84 -4.24
C LYS A 35 7.79 1.50 -5.60
N PHE A 36 8.24 0.75 -6.61
CA PHE A 36 8.24 1.23 -7.98
C PHE A 36 6.80 1.34 -8.53
N CYS A 37 6.33 2.53 -8.94
CA CYS A 37 5.08 2.67 -9.70
C CYS A 37 5.41 2.48 -11.19
N LYS A 38 4.88 1.42 -11.82
CA LYS A 38 5.01 1.16 -13.27
C LYS A 38 4.47 2.32 -14.13
N TYR A 39 3.51 3.10 -13.63
CA TYR A 39 2.98 4.26 -14.34
C TYR A 39 3.87 5.51 -14.24
N CYS A 40 4.58 5.67 -13.13
CA CYS A 40 5.49 6.80 -12.94
C CYS A 40 6.95 6.48 -13.33
N ASN A 41 7.27 5.21 -13.60
CA ASN A 41 8.62 4.70 -13.83
C ASN A 41 9.65 5.12 -12.76
N GLN A 42 9.19 5.33 -11.52
CA GLN A 42 10.03 5.73 -10.40
C GLN A 42 9.55 5.11 -9.09
N TYR A 43 10.45 5.06 -8.11
CA TYR A 43 10.11 4.65 -6.74
C TYR A 43 9.29 5.76 -6.09
N THR A 44 8.10 5.40 -5.65
CA THR A 44 7.13 6.30 -5.05
C THR A 44 6.57 5.68 -3.78
N LEU A 45 6.10 6.55 -2.90
CA LEU A 45 5.52 6.14 -1.64
C LEU A 45 4.10 5.61 -1.90
N HIS A 46 3.90 4.33 -1.64
CA HIS A 46 2.61 3.68 -1.76
C HIS A 46 1.96 3.60 -0.37
N ARG A 47 0.73 4.07 -0.26
CA ARG A 47 -0.02 4.14 0.99
C ARG A 47 -1.15 3.13 0.97
N GLU A 48 -1.43 2.55 2.12
CA GLU A 48 -2.59 1.69 2.30
C GLU A 48 -3.90 2.44 2.00
N THR A 49 -4.66 1.87 1.07
CA THR A 49 -6.05 2.21 0.76
C THR A 49 -6.94 1.10 1.32
N LYS A 50 -8.02 1.55 1.96
CA LYS A 50 -8.90 0.81 2.87
C LYS A 50 -9.38 -0.54 2.36
#